data_AF-A0A1F8SMA2-F1
#
_entry.id   AF-A0A1F8SMA2-F1
#
_cell.length_a   1.000
_cell.length_b   1.000
_cell.length_c   1.000
_cell.angle_alpha   90.00
_cell.angle_beta   90.00
_cell.angle_gamma   90.00
#
_symmetry.space_group_name_H-M   'P 1'
#
loop_
_entity.id
_entity.type
_entity.pdbx_description
1 polymer ?
#
loop_
_entity_poly.entity_id
_entity_poly.type
_entity_poly.pdbx_seq_one_letter_code
_entity_poly.pdbx_strand_id
1 'polypeptide(L)' 'MNAKELFGKQVIDVNAKVVGKIVDIELDIKEATIPGILVKTGWTKKVSIPPKNIDRIGDKVLLKVAKDKIKKA' A
#
# COMPACT_ATOMS: atom_id res chain seq x y z
N MET A 1 -14.04 5.15 -6.64
CA MET A 1 -12.81 5.71 -6.07
C MET A 1 -11.91 6.15 -7.21
N ASN A 2 -11.36 7.36 -7.14
CA ASN A 2 -10.40 7.83 -8.13
C ASN A 2 -8.98 7.45 -7.69
N ALA A 3 -8.13 6.99 -8.61
CA ALA A 3 -6.75 6.60 -8.28
C ALA A 3 -5.97 7.76 -7.62
N LYS A 4 -6.24 9.00 -8.00
CA LYS A 4 -5.66 10.20 -7.39
C LYS A 4 -5.89 10.29 -5.89
N GLU A 5 -7.03 9.78 -5.42
CA GLU A 5 -7.38 9.78 -3.99
C GLU A 5 -6.52 8.81 -3.18
N LEU A 6 -5.90 7.80 -3.79
CA LEU A 6 -5.03 6.86 -3.09
C LEU A 6 -3.72 7.51 -2.64
N PHE A 7 -3.18 8.44 -3.43
CA PHE A 7 -1.90 9.06 -3.16
C PHE A 7 -1.93 9.85 -1.84
N GLY A 8 -0.91 9.66 -1.01
CA GLY A 8 -0.80 10.31 0.29
C GLY A 8 -1.65 9.69 1.41
N LYS A 9 -2.59 8.76 1.10
CA LYS A 9 -3.34 8.05 2.14
C LYS A 9 -2.40 7.26 3.04
N GLN A 10 -2.74 7.27 4.33
CA GLN A 10 -2.01 6.53 5.35
C GLN A 10 -2.35 5.05 5.27
N VAL A 11 -1.31 4.21 5.32
CA VAL A 11 -1.44 2.76 5.35
C VAL A 11 -1.16 2.26 6.76
N ILE A 12 -2.08 1.46 7.29
CA ILE A 12 -2.00 0.84 8.62
C ILE A 12 -2.09 -0.68 8.49
N ASP A 13 -1.42 -1.39 9.38
CA ASP A 13 -1.45 -2.85 9.43
C ASP A 13 -2.65 -3.39 10.23
N VAL A 14 -2.79 -4.71 10.27
CA VAL A 14 -3.85 -5.41 11.03
C VAL A 14 -3.84 -5.11 12.54
N ASN A 15 -2.71 -4.63 13.08
CA ASN A 15 -2.53 -4.26 14.48
C ASN A 15 -2.63 -2.74 14.69
N ALA A 16 -3.22 -2.01 13.73
CA ALA A 16 -3.33 -0.56 13.73
C ALA A 16 -1.99 0.21 13.77
N LYS A 17 -0.86 -0.45 13.46
CA LYS A 17 0.45 0.21 13.36
C LYS A 17 0.59 0.92 12.03
N VAL A 18 1.18 2.11 12.05
CA VAL A 18 1.45 2.87 10.83
C VAL A 18 2.56 2.19 10.02
N VAL A 19 2.23 1.80 8.79
CA VAL A 19 3.18 1.27 7.81
C VAL A 19 3.87 2.42 7.08
N GLY A 20 3.08 3.36 6.56
CA GLY A 20 3.58 4.47 5.76
C GLY A 20 2.48 5.23 5.02
N LYS A 21 2.84 5.85 3.89
CA LYS A 21 1.90 6.53 2.98
C LYS A 21 2.07 6.02 1.56
N ILE A 22 0.97 5.97 0.81
CA ILE A 22 1.01 5.63 -0.62
C ILE A 22 1.71 6.75 -1.38
N VAL A 23 2.71 6.39 -2.17
CA VAL A 23 3.45 7.33 -3.02
C VAL A 23 3.34 6.99 -4.49
N ASP A 24 2.96 5.75 -4.83
CA ASP A 24 2.82 5.31 -6.20
C ASP A 24 1.86 4.12 -6.35
N ILE A 25 1.48 3.82 -7.59
CA ILE A 25 0.68 2.65 -7.98
C ILE A 25 1.42 1.93 -9.10
N GLU A 26 1.66 0.64 -8.93
CA GLU A 26 2.28 -0.17 -9.98
C GLU A 26 1.22 -0.55 -11.01
N LEU A 27 1.55 -0.42 -12.30
CA LEU A 27 0.68 -0.76 -13.41
C LEU A 27 1.39 -1.77 -14.32
N ASP A 28 0.78 -2.93 -14.54
CA ASP A 28 1.16 -3.83 -15.61
C ASP A 28 0.40 -3.43 -16.88
N ILE A 29 1.12 -2.84 -17.84
CA ILE A 29 0.55 -2.37 -19.11
C ILE A 29 0.09 -3.54 -20.00
N LYS A 30 0.75 -4.70 -19.91
CA LYS A 30 0.44 -5.84 -20.77
C LYS A 30 -0.88 -6.47 -20.37
N GLU A 31 -1.06 -6.67 -19.06
CA GLU A 31 -2.25 -7.30 -18.50
C GLU A 31 -3.34 -6.27 -18.12
N ALA A 32 -3.04 -4.97 -18.22
CA ALA A 32 -3.87 -3.87 -17.74
C ALA A 32 -4.30 -4.04 -16.27
N THR A 33 -3.38 -4.51 -15.41
CA THR A 33 -3.64 -4.78 -13.99
C THR A 33 -2.83 -3.89 -13.06
N ILE A 34 -3.27 -3.81 -11.80
CA ILE A 34 -2.56 -3.11 -10.72
C ILE A 34 -1.96 -4.16 -9.77
N PRO A 35 -0.70 -4.60 -9.98
CA PRO A 35 -0.07 -5.63 -9.15
C PRO A 35 0.20 -5.17 -7.71
N GLY A 36 0.28 -3.86 -7.45
CA GLY A 36 0.57 -3.35 -6.12
C GLY A 36 0.46 -1.83 -5.97
N ILE A 37 0.42 -1.39 -4.72
CA ILE A 37 0.61 0.01 -4.33
C ILE A 37 1.98 0.17 -3.69
N LEU A 38 2.63 1.29 -3.96
CA LEU A 38 3.94 1.60 -3.42
C LEU A 38 3.80 2.46 -2.17
N VAL A 39 4.26 1.93 -1.03
CA VAL A 39 4.16 2.58 0.27
C VAL A 39 5.53 3.03 0.74
N LYS A 40 5.71 4.32 0.98
CA LYS A 40 6.94 4.86 1.57
C LYS A 40 6.98 4.55 3.06
N THR A 41 8.00 3.80 3.49
CA THR A 41 8.22 3.39 4.88
C THR A 41 9.51 4.05 5.41
N GLY A 42 9.37 5.15 6.16
CA GLY A 42 10.53 5.96 6.57
C GLY A 42 11.03 6.92 5.48
N TRP A 43 12.31 7.30 5.52
CA TRP A 43 12.83 8.41 4.69
C TRP A 43 13.06 8.03 3.22
N THR A 44 13.65 6.85 2.97
CA THR A 44 14.06 6.42 1.62
C THR A 44 13.43 5.10 1.19
N LYS A 45 12.99 4.25 2.13
CA LYS A 45 12.50 2.91 1.79
C LYS A 45 11.08 2.95 1.25
N LYS A 46 10.83 2.15 0.24
CA LYS A 46 9.52 1.94 -0.39
C LYS A 46 9.24 0.45 -0.37
N VAL A 47 7.97 0.09 -0.22
CA VAL A 47 7.54 -1.31 -0.25
C VAL A 47 6.31 -1.43 -1.13
N SER A 48 6.33 -2.42 -2.04
CA SER A 48 5.14 -2.80 -2.81
C SER A 48 4.21 -3.64 -1.96
N ILE A 49 2.93 -3.27 -1.94
CA ILE A 49 1.86 -4.00 -1.26
C ILE A 49 0.88 -4.50 -2.31
N PRO A 50 0.74 -5.84 -2.50
CA PRO A 50 -0.18 -6.38 -3.47
C PRO A 50 -1.64 -6.28 -2.99
N PRO A 51 -2.63 -6.17 -3.90
CA PRO A 51 -4.05 -6.04 -3.55
C PRO A 51 -4.56 -7.12 -2.59
N LYS A 52 -4.04 -8.37 -2.69
CA LYS A 52 -4.39 -9.48 -1.79
C LYS A 52 -4.13 -9.19 -0.30
N ASN A 53 -3.17 -8.30 -0.01
CA ASN A 53 -2.80 -7.91 1.36
C ASN A 53 -3.61 -6.70 1.86
N ILE A 54 -4.45 -6.10 1.02
CA ILE A 54 -5.32 -4.97 1.38
C ILE A 54 -6.65 -5.55 1.92
N ASP A 55 -7.06 -5.09 3.09
CA ASP A 55 -8.35 -5.43 3.69
C ASP A 55 -9.46 -4.52 3.15
N ARG A 56 -9.29 -3.21 3.35
CA ARG A 56 -10.25 -2.19 2.94
C ARG A 56 -9.56 -0.87 2.67
N ILE A 57 -10.22 -0.03 1.88
CA ILE A 57 -9.77 1.31 1.53
C ILE A 57 -10.89 2.29 1.90
N GLY A 58 -10.58 3.22 2.80
CA GLY A 58 -11.46 4.33 3.20
C GLY A 58 -10.62 5.59 3.39
N ASP A 59 -10.75 6.25 4.53
CA ASP A 59 -9.86 7.38 4.91
C ASP A 59 -8.40 6.96 4.96
N LYS A 60 -8.16 5.73 5.43
CA LYS A 60 -6.88 5.03 5.46
C LYS A 60 -6.97 3.72 4.67
N VAL A 61 -5.82 3.14 4.35
CA VAL A 61 -5.72 1.79 3.80
C VAL A 61 -5.34 0.83 4.92
N LEU A 62 -6.18 -0.17 5.15
CA LEU A 62 -5.93 -1.21 6.16
C LEU A 62 -5.38 -2.46 5.46
N LEU A 63 -4.31 -3.02 6.00
CA LEU A 63 -3.72 -4.27 5.52
C LEU A 63 -4.19 -5.46 6.36
N LYS A 64 -4.32 -6.62 5.71
CA LYS A 64 -4.60 -7.91 6.35
C LYS A 64 -3.40 -8.51 7.09
N VAL A 65 -2.21 -7.95 6.84
CA VAL A 65 -0.93 -8.46 7.35
C VAL A 65 -0.31 -7.48 8.33
N ALA A 66 0.43 -7.98 9.31
CA ALA A 66 1.20 -7.17 10.23
C ALA A 66 2.40 -6.53 9.52
N LYS A 67 2.76 -5.29 9.91
CA LYS A 67 3.88 -4.52 9.37
C LYS A 67 5.19 -5.30 9.38
N ASP A 68 5.39 -6.09 10.42
CA ASP A 68 6.61 -6.87 10.64
C ASP A 68 6.75 -8.04 9.64
N LYS A 69 5.63 -8.47 9.02
CA LYS A 69 5.60 -9.51 7.98
C LYS A 69 5.67 -8.96 6.56
N ILE A 70 5.66 -7.62 6.40
CA ILE A 70 5.81 -6.99 5.10
C ILE A 70 7.28 -7.09 4.69
N LYS A 71 7.57 -7.89 3.66
CA LYS A 71 8.93 -7.96 3.08
C LYS A 71 9.31 -6.59 2.55
N LYS A 72 10.34 -5.99 3.13
CA LYS A 72 10.92 -4.75 2.63
C LYS A 72 11.74 -5.12 1.40
N ALA A 73 11.42 -4.51 0.26
CA ALA A 73 12.30 -4.50 -0.90
C ALA A 73 13.56 -3.67 -0.59
#